data_AF-A0A2R4AGR1-F1
#
_entry.id   AF-A0A2R4AGR1-F1
#
_cell.length_a   1.000
_cell.length_b   1.000
_cell.length_c   1.000
_cell.angle_alpha   90.00
_cell.angle_beta   90.00
_cell.angle_gamma   90.00
#
_symmetry.space_group_name_H-M   'P 1'
#
loop_
_entity.id
_entity.type
_entity.pdbx_description
1 polymer ?
#
loop_
_entity_poly.entity_id
_entity_poly.type
_entity_poly.pdbx_seq_one_letter_code
_entity_poly.pdbx_strand_id
1 'polypeptide(L)'
;MKLMRCMAKVRAWTPEMRTGSGVVVSWRYGNVCVQRGVQLRSEDDAADDADRTEQVQEKASVEEISLPLLTKMSSERTLAVQAALMQQPDKSLALLAWTLCLNVFGSGAYSKPAQISLECKHYSLTSDAPSGKEGAAFMALMAEKARLAALLPEGWSRDMTTFLSLSQEVLLSLLSFCTACSIHGVQTRECGHTSRSPLDTLESAIGFHMRDWWQPTKANFFGHLKKPQIIAALNEAGLSGAARDAEKMKKGDAAEHAEHHMKDNRWVPGWMCAPHPQTDATERTDNLADAA
;
A
#
# COMPACT_ATOMS: atom_id res chain seq x y z
N MET A 1 12.94 -40.19 30.54
CA MET A 1 14.00 -40.44 29.54
C MET A 1 13.56 -41.16 28.26
N LYS A 2 12.64 -42.15 28.29
CA LYS A 2 12.24 -42.90 27.07
C LYS A 2 11.50 -42.04 26.01
N LEU A 3 10.64 -41.11 26.44
CA LEU A 3 9.89 -40.20 25.56
C LEU A 3 10.80 -39.22 24.78
N MET A 4 11.81 -38.63 25.43
CA MET A 4 12.77 -37.74 24.77
C MET A 4 13.61 -38.47 23.70
N ARG A 5 14.01 -39.72 23.94
CA ARG A 5 14.73 -40.53 22.93
C ARG A 5 13.85 -40.91 21.73
N CYS A 6 12.56 -41.13 21.94
CA CYS A 6 11.62 -41.41 20.84
C CYS A 6 11.36 -40.16 20.00
N MET A 7 11.13 -39.00 20.63
CA MET A 7 10.96 -37.73 19.92
C MET A 7 12.23 -37.31 19.17
N ALA A 8 13.41 -37.61 19.70
CA ALA A 8 14.68 -37.38 19.00
C ALA A 8 14.83 -38.24 17.74
N LYS A 9 14.34 -39.49 17.74
CA LYS A 9 14.30 -40.34 16.54
C LYS A 9 13.27 -39.85 15.52
N VAL A 10 12.12 -39.36 15.95
CA VAL A 10 11.07 -38.81 15.06
C VAL A 10 11.50 -37.48 14.43
N ARG A 11 12.31 -36.69 15.13
CA ARG A 11 12.88 -35.41 14.63
C ARG A 11 14.21 -35.58 13.91
N ALA A 12 14.78 -36.79 13.89
CA ALA A 12 16.04 -37.04 13.22
C ALA A 12 15.81 -37.11 11.71
N TRP A 13 16.49 -36.23 10.99
CA TRP A 13 16.47 -36.24 9.53
C TRP A 13 17.06 -37.55 9.03
N THR A 14 16.38 -38.19 8.07
CA THR A 14 16.88 -39.44 7.47
C THR A 14 18.15 -39.15 6.65
N PRO A 15 19.01 -40.16 6.42
CA PRO A 15 20.21 -39.98 5.59
C PRO A 15 19.90 -39.39 4.22
N GLU A 16 18.78 -39.78 3.61
CA GLU A 16 18.32 -39.32 2.30
C GLU A 16 17.98 -37.83 2.32
N MET A 17 17.31 -37.35 3.39
CA MET A 17 16.99 -35.93 3.58
C MET A 17 18.24 -35.07 3.81
N ARG A 18 19.33 -35.63 4.34
CA ARG A 18 20.60 -34.90 4.54
C ARG A 18 21.42 -34.82 3.26
N THR A 19 21.27 -35.79 2.35
CA THR A 19 21.97 -35.79 1.06
C THR A 19 21.40 -34.76 0.08
N GLY A 20 20.10 -34.46 0.16
CA GLY A 20 19.42 -33.50 -0.72
C GLY A 20 19.22 -32.09 -0.15
N SER A 21 19.56 -31.85 1.11
CA SER A 21 19.26 -30.57 1.77
C SER A 21 20.44 -29.99 2.55
N GLY A 22 20.68 -28.70 2.36
CA GLY A 22 21.67 -27.90 3.07
C GLY A 22 21.13 -27.18 4.29
N VAL A 23 22.03 -26.47 4.96
CA VAL A 23 21.74 -25.60 6.09
C VAL A 23 22.21 -24.19 5.75
N VAL A 24 21.32 -23.21 5.84
CA VAL A 24 21.66 -21.80 5.69
C VAL A 24 21.68 -21.16 7.07
N VAL A 25 22.83 -20.58 7.39
CA VAL A 25 22.99 -19.77 8.60
C VAL A 25 23.01 -18.31 8.17
N SER A 26 22.12 -17.50 8.73
CA SER A 26 22.04 -16.07 8.46
C SER A 26 22.02 -15.28 9.76
N TRP A 27 22.45 -14.03 9.69
CA TRP A 27 22.37 -13.09 10.80
C TRP A 27 21.21 -12.12 10.54
N ARG A 28 20.14 -12.18 11.35
CA ARG A 28 18.98 -11.28 11.24
C ARG A 28 18.55 -10.79 12.62
N TYR A 29 18.26 -9.49 12.72
CA TYR A 29 17.74 -8.85 13.94
C TYR A 29 18.56 -9.18 15.21
N GLY A 30 19.90 -9.14 15.10
CA GLY A 30 20.81 -9.40 16.22
C GLY A 30 20.89 -10.85 16.69
N ASN A 31 20.31 -11.80 15.95
CA ASN A 31 20.32 -13.23 16.28
C ASN A 31 20.83 -14.07 15.10
N VAL A 32 21.45 -15.20 15.43
CA VAL A 32 21.81 -16.24 14.44
C VAL A 32 20.56 -17.04 14.09
N CYS A 33 20.12 -16.97 12.83
CA CYS A 33 19.01 -17.74 12.30
C CYS A 33 19.55 -18.95 11.50
N VAL A 34 19.25 -20.17 11.95
CA VAL A 34 19.67 -21.41 11.27
C VAL A 34 18.46 -22.07 10.61
N GLN A 35 18.39 -21.99 9.29
CA GLN A 35 17.41 -22.69 8.47
C GLN A 35 18.00 -24.02 7.98
N ARG A 36 17.41 -25.14 8.41
CA ARG A 36 17.82 -26.49 8.00
C ARG A 36 16.81 -27.03 6.99
N GLY A 37 17.28 -27.73 5.97
CA GLY A 37 16.38 -28.28 4.95
C GLY A 37 16.30 -27.52 3.65
N VAL A 38 17.31 -26.70 3.36
CA VAL A 38 17.30 -25.85 2.16
C VAL A 38 17.78 -26.68 0.98
N GLN A 39 16.94 -26.87 -0.03
CA GLN A 39 17.28 -27.59 -1.26
C GLN A 39 17.41 -26.60 -2.43
N LEU A 40 18.29 -26.87 -3.38
CA LEU A 40 18.32 -26.12 -4.64
C LEU A 40 17.01 -26.39 -5.41
N ARG A 41 16.35 -25.34 -5.86
CA ARG A 41 15.14 -25.40 -6.69
C ARG A 41 15.39 -26.24 -7.94
N SER A 42 14.44 -27.12 -8.28
CA SER A 42 14.42 -27.82 -9.57
C SER A 42 13.85 -26.91 -10.66
N GLU A 43 14.06 -27.28 -11.93
CA GLU A 43 13.51 -26.54 -13.08
C GLU A 43 11.96 -26.55 -13.11
N ASP A 44 11.32 -27.57 -12.52
CA ASP A 44 9.85 -27.62 -12.37
C ASP A 44 9.32 -26.57 -11.38
N ASP A 45 10.08 -26.22 -10.33
CA ASP A 45 9.73 -25.11 -9.41
C ASP A 45 9.91 -23.73 -10.06
N ALA A 46 10.61 -23.64 -11.20
CA ALA A 46 10.75 -22.40 -11.96
C ALA A 46 9.56 -22.17 -12.91
N ALA A 47 8.84 -23.22 -13.31
CA ALA A 47 7.61 -23.11 -14.10
C ALA A 47 6.46 -22.51 -13.28
N ASP A 48 6.41 -22.78 -11.96
CA ASP A 48 5.44 -22.17 -11.03
C ASP A 48 5.72 -20.66 -10.80
N ASP A 49 6.96 -20.21 -11.07
CA ASP A 49 7.30 -18.78 -11.10
C ASP A 49 6.96 -18.14 -12.46
N ALA A 50 6.90 -18.93 -13.55
CA ALA A 50 6.48 -18.44 -14.87
C ALA A 50 5.02 -17.97 -14.87
N ASP A 51 4.14 -18.66 -14.14
CA ASP A 51 2.74 -18.25 -13.95
C ASP A 51 2.63 -16.99 -13.06
N ARG A 52 3.55 -16.81 -12.10
CA ARG A 52 3.74 -15.53 -11.40
C ARG A 52 4.38 -14.44 -12.26
N THR A 53 4.95 -14.79 -13.42
CA THR A 53 5.62 -13.83 -14.31
C THR A 53 4.60 -13.08 -15.17
N GLU A 54 3.38 -13.57 -15.34
CA GLU A 54 2.29 -12.77 -15.94
C GLU A 54 1.87 -11.61 -15.02
N GLN A 55 2.02 -11.74 -13.69
CA GLN A 55 1.95 -10.61 -12.73
C GLN A 55 3.20 -9.70 -12.73
N VAL A 56 4.27 -10.05 -13.46
CA VAL A 56 5.50 -9.24 -13.57
C VAL A 56 5.40 -8.21 -14.70
N GLN A 57 4.43 -8.34 -15.61
CA GLN A 57 4.30 -7.39 -16.73
C GLN A 57 3.88 -5.96 -16.29
N GLU A 58 3.23 -5.81 -15.12
CA GLU A 58 3.01 -4.50 -14.48
C GLU A 58 4.26 -3.93 -13.78
N LYS A 59 5.13 -4.80 -13.24
CA LYS A 59 6.32 -4.40 -12.45
C LYS A 59 7.43 -3.76 -13.27
N ALA A 60 7.50 -4.07 -14.57
CA ALA A 60 8.52 -3.50 -15.45
C ALA A 60 8.38 -1.98 -15.66
N SER A 61 7.21 -1.39 -15.40
CA SER A 61 6.99 0.06 -15.58
C SER A 61 7.46 0.91 -14.39
N VAL A 62 7.42 0.39 -13.17
CA VAL A 62 7.67 1.16 -11.93
C VAL A 62 9.16 1.31 -11.64
N GLU A 63 9.96 0.29 -11.95
CA GLU A 63 11.40 0.32 -11.70
C GLU A 63 12.13 1.37 -12.56
N GLU A 64 11.51 1.82 -13.64
CA GLU A 64 12.01 2.90 -14.50
C GLU A 64 11.65 4.31 -14.00
N ILE A 65 10.72 4.42 -13.03
CA ILE A 65 10.30 5.69 -12.43
C ILE A 65 11.32 6.14 -11.40
N SER A 66 11.94 7.30 -11.60
CA SER A 66 12.94 7.84 -10.67
C SER A 66 12.43 7.84 -9.21
N LEU A 67 13.29 7.53 -8.24
CA LEU A 67 12.93 7.53 -6.81
C LEU A 67 12.25 8.84 -6.36
N PRO A 68 12.73 10.04 -6.75
CA PRO A 68 12.03 11.28 -6.40
C PRO A 68 10.59 11.34 -6.91
N LEU A 69 10.32 10.87 -8.13
CA LEU A 69 8.96 10.84 -8.68
C LEU A 69 8.10 9.78 -7.98
N LEU A 70 8.67 8.62 -7.64
CA LEU A 70 7.99 7.59 -6.85
C LEU A 70 7.56 8.13 -5.48
N THR A 71 8.46 8.82 -4.76
CA THR A 71 8.15 9.44 -3.46
C THR A 71 7.04 10.48 -3.60
N LYS A 72 7.13 11.36 -4.60
CA LYS A 72 6.09 12.36 -4.90
C LYS A 72 4.71 11.72 -5.11
N MET A 73 4.63 10.71 -5.98
CA MET A 73 3.36 10.09 -6.36
C MET A 73 2.79 9.18 -5.27
N SER A 74 3.64 8.49 -4.51
CA SER A 74 3.18 7.71 -3.35
C SER A 74 2.73 8.59 -2.17
N SER A 75 3.26 9.81 -2.04
CA SER A 75 2.72 10.83 -1.13
C SER A 75 1.33 11.33 -1.56
N GLU A 76 1.11 11.59 -2.85
CA GLU A 76 -0.22 11.92 -3.40
C GLU A 76 -1.23 10.79 -3.14
N ARG A 77 -0.83 9.55 -3.45
CA ARG A 77 -1.64 8.35 -3.19
C ARG A 77 -1.98 8.21 -1.71
N THR A 78 -1.01 8.42 -0.82
CA THR A 78 -1.25 8.38 0.63
C THR A 78 -2.30 9.41 1.04
N LEU A 79 -2.16 10.68 0.64
CA LEU A 79 -3.15 11.73 0.96
C LEU A 79 -4.55 11.38 0.44
N ALA A 80 -4.65 10.86 -0.78
CA ALA A 80 -5.92 10.43 -1.35
C ALA A 80 -6.58 9.29 -0.56
N VAL A 81 -5.80 8.29 -0.13
CA VAL A 81 -6.32 7.20 0.73
C VAL A 81 -6.74 7.73 2.10
N GLN A 82 -6.00 8.67 2.69
CA GLN A 82 -6.43 9.33 3.93
C GLN A 82 -7.80 10.01 3.75
N ALA A 83 -7.96 10.78 2.66
CA ALA A 83 -9.19 11.51 2.37
C ALA A 83 -10.37 10.57 2.04
N ALA A 84 -10.12 9.43 1.40
CA ALA A 84 -11.15 8.42 1.13
C ALA A 84 -11.55 7.64 2.40
N LEU A 85 -10.59 7.27 3.24
CA LEU A 85 -10.85 6.49 4.45
C LEU A 85 -11.64 7.29 5.49
N MET A 86 -11.38 8.60 5.65
CA MET A 86 -12.11 9.42 6.60
C MET A 86 -13.62 9.48 6.30
N GLN A 87 -14.00 9.32 5.02
CA GLN A 87 -15.41 9.28 4.57
C GLN A 87 -16.09 7.93 4.83
N GLN A 88 -15.37 6.93 5.36
CA GLN A 88 -15.88 5.59 5.66
C GLN A 88 -15.62 5.22 7.14
N PRO A 89 -16.35 5.83 8.11
CA PRO A 89 -16.08 5.67 9.53
C PRO A 89 -16.06 4.22 10.03
N ASP A 90 -16.94 3.37 9.51
CA ASP A 90 -17.01 1.95 9.90
C ASP A 90 -15.74 1.19 9.50
N LYS A 91 -15.23 1.40 8.28
CA LYS A 91 -13.99 0.76 7.80
C LYS A 91 -12.77 1.33 8.52
N SER A 92 -12.76 2.63 8.81
CA SER A 92 -11.71 3.24 9.59
C SER A 92 -11.67 2.70 11.02
N LEU A 93 -12.82 2.52 11.65
CA LEU A 93 -12.91 1.92 12.98
C LEU A 93 -12.43 0.47 12.98
N ALA A 94 -12.83 -0.31 11.97
CA ALA A 94 -12.38 -1.70 11.82
C ALA A 94 -10.85 -1.79 11.66
N LEU A 95 -10.25 -0.90 10.87
CA LEU A 95 -8.80 -0.82 10.70
C LEU A 95 -8.09 -0.45 12.01
N LEU A 96 -8.60 0.54 12.75
CA LEU A 96 -8.06 0.91 14.05
C LEU A 96 -8.14 -0.25 15.04
N ALA A 97 -9.30 -0.91 15.14
CA ALA A 97 -9.51 -2.05 16.03
C ALA A 97 -8.57 -3.21 15.68
N TRP A 98 -8.42 -3.55 14.39
CA TRP A 98 -7.48 -4.56 13.92
C TRP A 98 -6.03 -4.20 14.30
N THR A 99 -5.63 -2.94 14.09
CA THR A 99 -4.28 -2.45 14.42
C THR A 99 -4.00 -2.53 15.93
N LEU A 100 -4.97 -2.18 16.77
CA LEU A 100 -4.88 -2.32 18.22
C LEU A 100 -4.83 -3.80 18.63
N CYS A 101 -5.63 -4.66 17.99
CA CYS A 101 -5.63 -6.10 18.23
C CYS A 101 -4.28 -6.74 17.92
N LEU A 102 -3.63 -6.40 16.81
CA LEU A 102 -2.27 -6.89 16.50
C LEU A 102 -1.25 -6.50 17.59
N ASN A 103 -1.38 -5.29 18.13
CA ASN A 103 -0.50 -4.79 19.19
C ASN A 103 -0.71 -5.45 20.56
N VAL A 104 -1.89 -6.03 20.79
CA VAL A 104 -2.31 -6.64 22.06
C VAL A 104 -2.22 -8.17 22.01
N PHE A 105 -2.68 -8.78 20.92
CA PHE A 105 -2.78 -10.24 20.76
C PHE A 105 -1.63 -10.86 19.96
N GLY A 106 -0.80 -10.07 19.27
CA GLY A 106 0.36 -10.57 18.53
C GLY A 106 1.55 -10.95 19.43
N SER A 107 2.28 -12.02 19.08
CA SER A 107 3.48 -12.45 19.82
C SER A 107 4.75 -11.72 19.34
N GLY A 108 5.01 -10.53 19.86
CA GLY A 108 6.25 -9.77 19.69
C GLY A 108 6.71 -9.15 21.01
N ALA A 109 8.02 -9.08 21.27
CA ALA A 109 8.56 -8.75 22.58
C ALA A 109 8.38 -7.26 23.02
N TYR A 110 8.15 -7.11 24.34
CA TYR A 110 8.50 -6.02 25.29
C TYR A 110 7.37 -5.23 25.99
N SER A 111 7.67 -4.88 27.26
CA SER A 111 6.82 -4.34 28.36
C SER A 111 5.89 -3.16 28.02
N LYS A 112 4.63 -3.16 28.50
CA LYS A 112 3.63 -2.09 28.27
C LYS A 112 2.69 -1.84 29.47
N PRO A 113 2.34 -0.57 29.78
CA PRO A 113 1.08 -0.21 30.45
C PRO A 113 0.12 0.65 29.57
N ALA A 114 0.18 0.46 28.24
CA ALA A 114 -0.44 1.22 27.13
C ALA A 114 0.36 2.45 26.66
N GLN A 115 0.82 2.43 25.41
CA GLN A 115 1.41 3.59 24.72
C GLN A 115 0.98 3.59 23.25
N ILE A 116 -0.15 4.24 22.98
CA ILE A 116 -0.64 4.50 21.63
C ILE A 116 -0.06 5.85 21.19
N SER A 117 0.69 5.87 20.07
CA SER A 117 1.19 7.10 19.44
C SER A 117 0.58 7.21 18.05
N LEU A 118 0.05 8.38 17.72
CA LEU A 118 -0.46 8.70 16.39
C LEU A 118 0.54 9.64 15.71
N GLU A 119 1.10 9.19 14.60
CA GLU A 119 1.98 10.03 13.80
C GLU A 119 1.22 10.53 12.57
N CYS A 120 0.94 11.83 12.55
CA CYS A 120 0.33 12.49 11.40
C CYS A 120 1.44 13.10 10.53
N LYS A 121 1.64 12.53 9.34
CA LYS A 121 2.70 12.93 8.40
C LYS A 121 2.25 14.00 7.39
N HIS A 122 1.16 14.74 7.65
CA HIS A 122 0.64 15.74 6.70
C HIS A 122 1.72 16.73 6.21
N TYR A 123 2.65 17.16 7.08
CA TYR A 123 3.72 18.07 6.68
C TYR A 123 4.64 17.46 5.61
N SER A 124 5.21 16.27 5.86
CA SER A 124 6.08 15.61 4.87
C SER A 124 5.32 15.23 3.61
N LEU A 125 4.11 14.69 3.75
CA LEU A 125 3.27 14.31 2.61
C LEU A 125 2.95 15.50 1.71
N THR A 126 2.56 16.66 2.27
CA THR A 126 2.28 17.87 1.48
C THR A 126 3.53 18.58 0.97
N SER A 127 4.68 18.38 1.61
CA SER A 127 5.97 18.87 1.10
C SER A 127 6.43 18.07 -0.12
N ASP A 128 6.16 16.76 -0.13
CA ASP A 128 6.58 15.85 -1.19
C ASP A 128 5.56 15.80 -2.34
N ALA A 129 4.26 15.79 -2.04
CA ALA A 129 3.19 15.72 -3.05
C ALA A 129 3.21 16.97 -3.96
N PRO A 130 3.22 16.83 -5.30
CA PRO A 130 3.26 17.98 -6.19
C PRO A 130 2.06 18.94 -6.07
N SER A 131 0.87 18.42 -5.76
CA SER A 131 -0.32 19.24 -5.49
C SER A 131 -0.26 19.89 -4.11
N GLY A 132 0.56 19.35 -3.21
CA GLY A 132 0.81 19.86 -1.87
C GLY A 132 -0.47 20.17 -1.11
N LYS A 133 -0.61 21.43 -0.67
CA LYS A 133 -1.78 21.90 0.09
C LYS A 133 -2.98 22.29 -0.78
N GLU A 134 -2.78 22.42 -2.09
CA GLU A 134 -3.84 22.74 -3.05
C GLU A 134 -4.50 21.49 -3.63
N GLY A 135 -3.98 20.30 -3.29
CA GLY A 135 -4.55 19.03 -3.72
C GLY A 135 -5.93 18.76 -3.11
N ALA A 136 -6.83 18.19 -3.91
CA ALA A 136 -8.21 17.88 -3.51
C ALA A 136 -8.29 17.04 -2.22
N ALA A 137 -7.40 16.06 -2.09
CA ALA A 137 -7.32 15.21 -0.91
C ALA A 137 -6.98 15.99 0.37
N PHE A 138 -5.96 16.85 0.32
CA PHE A 138 -5.57 17.66 1.48
C PHE A 138 -6.63 18.70 1.84
N MET A 139 -7.23 19.35 0.86
CA MET A 139 -8.34 20.28 1.09
C MET A 139 -9.53 19.60 1.77
N ALA A 140 -9.89 18.39 1.33
CA ALA A 140 -10.95 17.60 1.96
C ALA A 140 -10.62 17.26 3.42
N LEU A 141 -9.39 16.80 3.69
CA LEU A 141 -8.92 16.52 5.05
C LEU A 141 -8.98 17.76 5.95
N MET A 142 -8.59 18.94 5.45
CA MET A 142 -8.60 20.17 6.25
C MET A 142 -10.03 20.70 6.47
N ALA A 143 -10.92 20.56 5.50
CA ALA A 143 -12.33 20.89 5.65
C ALA A 143 -12.97 20.01 6.75
N GLU A 144 -12.71 18.69 6.72
CA GLU A 144 -13.22 17.78 7.73
C GLU A 144 -12.61 18.04 9.11
N LYS A 145 -11.32 18.34 9.18
CA LYS A 145 -10.66 18.78 10.41
C LYS A 145 -11.35 20.01 11.01
N ALA A 146 -11.67 21.01 10.20
CA ALA A 146 -12.33 22.23 10.65
C ALA A 146 -13.75 21.93 11.16
N ARG A 147 -14.51 21.09 10.43
CA ARG A 147 -15.85 20.64 10.82
C ARG A 147 -15.82 19.92 12.17
N LEU A 148 -14.91 18.96 12.35
CA LEU A 148 -14.77 18.20 13.59
C LEU A 148 -14.29 19.07 14.75
N ALA A 149 -13.37 20.00 14.51
CA ALA A 149 -12.90 20.94 15.53
C ALA A 149 -14.05 21.81 16.07
N ALA A 150 -15.02 22.18 15.23
CA ALA A 150 -16.20 22.94 15.65
C ALA A 150 -17.18 22.14 16.53
N LEU A 151 -17.08 20.80 16.54
CA LEU A 151 -17.89 19.92 17.39
C LEU A 151 -17.27 19.68 18.77
N LEU A 152 -16.00 20.08 18.97
CA LEU A 152 -15.31 19.85 20.23
C LEU A 152 -15.77 20.90 21.27
N PRO A 153 -16.13 20.47 22.50
CA PRO A 153 -16.51 21.38 23.57
C PRO A 153 -15.37 22.33 23.96
N GLU A 154 -15.72 23.48 24.54
CA GLU A 154 -14.71 24.37 25.12
C GLU A 154 -13.88 23.65 26.18
N GLY A 155 -12.56 23.87 26.17
CA GLY A 155 -11.66 23.24 27.13
C GLY A 155 -11.36 21.76 26.90
N TRP A 156 -11.83 21.15 25.80
CA TRP A 156 -11.62 19.72 25.50
C TRP A 156 -10.17 19.26 25.61
N SER A 157 -9.21 20.14 25.26
CA SER A 157 -7.78 19.84 25.29
C SER A 157 -7.18 19.83 26.69
N ARG A 158 -7.91 20.31 27.71
CA ARG A 158 -7.48 20.40 29.11
C ARG A 158 -8.18 19.38 30.01
N ASP A 159 -9.36 18.90 29.61
CA ASP A 159 -10.18 17.97 30.38
C ASP A 159 -10.70 16.83 29.49
N MET A 160 -10.17 15.63 29.70
CA MET A 160 -10.56 14.43 28.96
C MET A 160 -12.01 14.01 29.21
N THR A 161 -12.60 14.37 30.36
CA THR A 161 -14.00 14.01 30.67
C THR A 161 -14.99 14.64 29.69
N THR A 162 -14.59 15.73 29.01
CA THR A 162 -15.38 16.34 27.92
C THR A 162 -15.68 15.33 26.79
N PHE A 163 -14.77 14.38 26.53
CA PHE A 163 -14.99 13.32 25.54
C PHE A 163 -15.98 12.25 26.02
N LEU A 164 -16.16 12.07 27.33
CA LEU A 164 -17.17 11.14 27.88
C LEU A 164 -18.60 11.62 27.65
N SER A 165 -18.77 12.93 27.44
CA SER A 165 -20.06 13.57 27.18
C SER A 165 -20.38 13.68 25.68
N LEU A 166 -19.46 13.33 24.79
CA LEU A 166 -19.69 13.35 23.35
C LEU A 166 -20.63 12.23 22.93
N SER A 167 -21.43 12.48 21.89
CA SER A 167 -22.23 11.41 21.27
C SER A 167 -21.31 10.37 20.64
N GLN A 168 -21.80 9.14 20.56
CA GLN A 168 -21.06 8.04 19.91
C GLN A 168 -20.72 8.37 18.46
N GLU A 169 -21.62 9.03 17.73
CA GLU A 169 -21.40 9.46 16.34
C GLU A 169 -20.22 10.45 16.21
N VAL A 170 -20.13 11.44 17.11
CA VAL A 170 -19.02 12.40 17.11
C VAL A 170 -17.70 11.72 17.46
N LEU A 171 -17.70 10.84 18.46
CA LEU A 171 -16.51 10.06 18.82
C LEU A 171 -16.03 9.19 17.66
N LEU A 172 -16.94 8.50 16.97
CA LEU A 172 -16.62 7.67 15.80
C LEU A 172 -16.06 8.51 14.65
N SER A 173 -16.62 9.70 14.40
CA SER A 173 -16.12 10.61 13.37
C SER A 173 -14.70 11.10 13.70
N LEU A 174 -14.44 11.45 14.96
CA LEU A 174 -13.11 11.86 15.44
C LEU A 174 -12.10 10.71 15.33
N LEU A 175 -12.48 9.50 15.74
CA LEU A 175 -11.65 8.30 15.63
C LEU A 175 -11.35 7.96 14.17
N SER A 176 -12.35 8.06 13.29
CA SER A 176 -12.19 7.86 11.85
C SER A 176 -11.17 8.83 11.27
N PHE A 177 -11.35 10.13 11.52
CA PHE A 177 -10.43 11.15 11.04
C PHE A 177 -8.99 10.95 11.56
N CYS A 178 -8.82 10.68 12.85
CA CYS A 178 -7.51 10.41 13.42
C CYS A 178 -6.85 9.18 12.77
N THR A 179 -7.59 8.09 12.63
CA THR A 179 -7.09 6.86 11.99
C THR A 179 -6.68 7.12 10.54
N ALA A 180 -7.51 7.85 9.78
CA ALA A 180 -7.17 8.29 8.44
C ALA A 180 -5.88 9.09 8.39
N CYS A 181 -5.71 10.11 9.24
CA CYS A 181 -4.47 10.89 9.32
C CYS A 181 -3.22 10.08 9.69
N SER A 182 -3.38 8.89 10.28
CA SER A 182 -2.27 7.99 10.64
C SER A 182 -1.79 7.11 9.48
N ILE A 183 -2.54 7.01 8.38
CA ILE A 183 -2.17 6.17 7.23
C ILE A 183 -0.91 6.73 6.56
N HIS A 184 0.04 5.85 6.29
CA HIS A 184 1.27 6.19 5.60
C HIS A 184 1.64 5.08 4.60
N GLY A 185 1.84 5.44 3.33
CA GLY A 185 2.15 4.48 2.27
C GLY A 185 3.15 4.97 1.26
N VAL A 186 4.06 5.88 1.65
CA VAL A 186 5.14 6.34 0.78
C VAL A 186 6.07 5.17 0.44
N GLN A 187 6.30 4.96 -0.84
CA GLN A 187 7.13 3.86 -1.34
C GLN A 187 8.59 4.29 -1.48
N THR A 188 9.49 3.34 -1.30
CA THR A 188 10.94 3.52 -1.35
C THR A 188 11.56 2.51 -2.31
N ARG A 189 12.87 2.62 -2.53
CA ARG A 189 13.65 1.60 -3.25
C ARG A 189 14.53 0.83 -2.28
N GLU A 190 14.35 -0.48 -2.24
CA GLU A 190 15.13 -1.41 -1.44
C GLU A 190 15.86 -2.37 -2.37
N CYS A 191 17.20 -2.41 -2.30
CA CYS A 191 18.03 -3.28 -3.15
C CYS A 191 17.75 -3.15 -4.66
N GLY A 192 17.43 -1.94 -5.13
CA GLY A 192 17.14 -1.68 -6.53
C GLY A 192 15.68 -1.94 -6.93
N HIS A 193 14.85 -2.44 -6.01
CA HIS A 193 13.45 -2.73 -6.24
C HIS A 193 12.50 -1.78 -5.53
N THR A 194 11.37 -1.48 -6.16
CA THR A 194 10.31 -0.67 -5.54
C THR A 194 9.61 -1.48 -4.44
N SER A 195 9.49 -0.90 -3.25
CA SER A 195 8.78 -1.55 -2.13
C SER A 195 7.31 -1.79 -2.48
N ARG A 196 6.74 -2.89 -1.96
CA ARG A 196 5.29 -3.11 -2.07
C ARG A 196 4.56 -1.99 -1.33
N SER A 197 3.49 -1.48 -1.92
CA SER A 197 2.66 -0.49 -1.25
C SER A 197 1.93 -1.15 -0.08
N PRO A 198 2.01 -0.60 1.15
CA PRO A 198 1.21 -1.09 2.26
C PRO A 198 -0.28 -0.74 2.10
N LEU A 199 -0.64 0.07 1.09
CA LEU A 199 -2.00 0.54 0.86
C LEU A 199 -2.83 -0.40 0.01
N ASP A 200 -2.23 -1.31 -0.77
CA ASP A 200 -2.94 -2.11 -1.78
C ASP A 200 -4.16 -2.87 -1.22
N THR A 201 -3.99 -3.54 -0.07
CA THR A 201 -5.09 -4.26 0.60
C THR A 201 -6.15 -3.32 1.15
N LEU A 202 -5.73 -2.18 1.73
CA LEU A 202 -6.63 -1.19 2.29
C LEU A 202 -7.48 -0.53 1.19
N GLU A 203 -6.85 -0.13 0.09
CA GLU A 203 -7.50 0.49 -1.06
C GLU A 203 -8.55 -0.43 -1.66
N SER A 204 -8.22 -1.71 -1.82
CA SER A 204 -9.18 -2.74 -2.26
C SER A 204 -10.36 -2.85 -1.30
N ALA A 205 -10.11 -2.90 0.00
CA ALA A 205 -11.15 -3.03 1.02
C ALA A 205 -12.07 -1.79 1.10
N ILE A 206 -11.55 -0.59 0.85
CA ILE A 206 -12.33 0.65 0.89
C ILE A 206 -12.95 1.01 -0.46
N GLY A 207 -12.69 0.25 -1.53
CA GLY A 207 -13.16 0.57 -2.89
C GLY A 207 -12.54 1.86 -3.42
N PHE A 208 -11.27 2.09 -3.11
CA PHE A 208 -10.56 3.32 -3.46
C PHE A 208 -10.13 3.33 -4.93
N HIS A 209 -10.32 4.48 -5.57
CA HIS A 209 -9.78 4.75 -6.89
C HIS A 209 -9.04 6.09 -6.92
N MET A 210 -7.75 6.06 -7.26
CA MET A 210 -6.89 7.26 -7.27
C MET A 210 -7.41 8.37 -8.20
N ARG A 211 -8.07 7.98 -9.30
CA ARG A 211 -8.70 8.89 -10.28
C ARG A 211 -9.81 9.79 -9.73
N ASP A 212 -10.30 9.52 -8.52
CA ASP A 212 -11.32 10.34 -7.86
C ASP A 212 -10.70 11.55 -7.14
N TRP A 213 -9.39 11.49 -6.90
CA TRP A 213 -8.65 12.45 -6.09
C TRP A 213 -7.55 13.17 -6.87
N TRP A 214 -7.12 12.61 -7.99
CA TRP A 214 -5.93 13.05 -8.70
C TRP A 214 -6.01 12.80 -10.20
N GLN A 215 -5.41 13.69 -10.98
CA GLN A 215 -5.20 13.56 -12.42
C GLN A 215 -3.81 14.07 -12.81
N PRO A 216 -3.18 13.50 -13.86
CA PRO A 216 -1.87 13.94 -14.28
C PRO A 216 -1.92 15.26 -15.07
N THR A 217 -0.93 16.10 -14.84
CA THR A 217 -0.66 17.35 -15.55
C THR A 217 0.82 17.41 -15.91
N LYS A 218 1.20 18.37 -16.76
CA LYS A 218 2.59 18.71 -17.04
C LYS A 218 3.34 19.05 -15.76
N ALA A 219 2.72 19.82 -14.87
CA ALA A 219 3.37 20.27 -13.64
C ALA A 219 3.56 19.14 -12.62
N ASN A 220 2.55 18.29 -12.41
CA ASN A 220 2.57 17.29 -11.34
C ASN A 220 3.17 15.93 -11.76
N PHE A 221 3.17 15.59 -13.05
CA PHE A 221 3.53 14.24 -13.51
C PHE A 221 4.32 14.22 -14.81
N PHE A 222 3.72 14.61 -15.95
CA PHE A 222 4.34 14.42 -17.27
C PHE A 222 5.65 15.19 -17.43
N GLY A 223 5.78 16.34 -16.78
CA GLY A 223 7.02 17.11 -16.74
C GLY A 223 8.19 16.40 -16.04
N HIS A 224 7.93 15.39 -15.22
CA HIS A 224 8.95 14.58 -14.54
C HIS A 224 9.35 13.33 -15.33
N LEU A 225 8.59 12.96 -16.37
CA LEU A 225 8.84 11.78 -17.20
C LEU A 225 9.83 12.07 -18.33
N LYS A 226 10.51 11.02 -18.80
CA LYS A 226 11.23 11.05 -20.08
C LYS A 226 10.22 11.02 -21.24
N LYS A 227 10.58 11.60 -22.38
CA LYS A 227 9.69 11.65 -23.57
C LYS A 227 9.12 10.26 -23.97
N PRO A 228 9.90 9.16 -24.00
CA PRO A 228 9.34 7.84 -24.28
C PRO A 228 8.27 7.39 -23.28
N GLN A 229 8.41 7.75 -22.00
CA GLN A 229 7.43 7.42 -20.96
C GLN A 229 6.13 8.22 -21.13
N ILE A 230 6.21 9.46 -21.60
CA ILE A 230 5.01 10.27 -21.95
C ILE A 230 4.25 9.62 -23.12
N ILE A 231 4.98 9.18 -24.16
CA ILE A 231 4.40 8.48 -25.31
C ILE A 231 3.75 7.15 -24.87
N ALA A 232 4.42 6.40 -23.98
CA ALA A 232 3.87 5.18 -23.41
C ALA A 232 2.57 5.44 -22.63
N ALA A 233 2.53 6.48 -21.79
CA ALA A 233 1.32 6.87 -21.05
C ALA A 233 0.15 7.24 -21.99
N LEU A 234 0.43 7.96 -23.09
CA LEU A 234 -0.58 8.26 -24.11
C LEU A 234 -1.12 6.98 -24.78
N ASN A 235 -0.26 6.02 -25.10
CA ASN A 235 -0.67 4.73 -25.65
C ASN A 235 -1.50 3.91 -24.65
N GLU A 236 -1.08 3.85 -23.39
CA GLU A 236 -1.80 3.18 -22.29
C GLU A 236 -3.20 3.78 -22.09
N ALA A 237 -3.33 5.10 -22.30
CA ALA A 237 -4.61 5.80 -22.27
C ALA A 237 -5.46 5.61 -23.55
N GLY A 238 -5.01 4.79 -24.51
CA GLY A 238 -5.71 4.56 -25.78
C GLY A 238 -5.57 5.70 -26.80
N LEU A 239 -4.70 6.68 -26.56
CA LEU A 239 -4.52 7.89 -27.37
C LEU A 239 -3.36 7.72 -28.36
N SER A 240 -3.38 6.65 -29.16
CA SER A 240 -2.29 6.30 -30.08
C SER A 240 -1.97 7.38 -31.13
N GLY A 241 -2.98 8.14 -31.59
CA GLY A 241 -2.78 9.30 -32.46
C GLY A 241 -1.93 10.39 -31.80
N ALA A 242 -2.33 10.82 -30.60
CA ALA A 242 -1.58 11.80 -29.80
C ALA A 242 -0.17 11.30 -29.42
N ALA A 243 -0.02 9.99 -29.17
CA ALA A 243 1.27 9.37 -28.91
C ALA A 243 2.24 9.52 -30.12
N ARG A 244 1.74 9.27 -31.34
CA ARG A 244 2.53 9.45 -32.59
C ARG A 244 2.88 10.92 -32.86
N ASP A 245 1.99 11.85 -32.52
CA ASP A 245 2.28 13.28 -32.64
C ASP A 245 3.36 13.69 -31.64
N ALA A 246 3.30 13.19 -30.40
CA ALA A 246 4.29 13.44 -29.36
C ALA A 246 5.70 12.94 -29.72
N GLU A 247 5.85 11.91 -30.56
CA GLU A 247 7.16 11.45 -31.07
C GLU A 247 7.95 12.54 -31.80
N LYS A 248 7.27 13.51 -32.41
CA LYS A 248 7.91 14.61 -33.16
C LYS A 248 8.10 15.88 -32.33
N MET A 249 7.56 15.93 -31.11
CA MET A 249 7.59 17.10 -30.23
C MET A 249 8.84 17.15 -29.35
N LYS A 250 9.17 18.33 -28.80
CA LYS A 250 10.13 18.40 -27.68
C LYS A 250 9.47 17.84 -26.42
N LYS A 251 10.26 17.39 -25.45
CA LYS A 251 9.76 16.79 -24.18
C LYS A 251 8.77 17.69 -23.44
N GLY A 252 9.02 18.99 -23.38
CA GLY A 252 8.13 19.95 -22.72
C GLY A 252 6.77 20.06 -23.42
N ASP A 253 6.78 20.12 -24.75
CA ASP A 253 5.57 20.21 -25.58
C ASP A 253 4.79 18.90 -25.54
N ALA A 254 5.49 17.76 -25.57
CA ALA A 254 4.87 16.43 -25.41
C ALA A 254 4.16 16.30 -24.05
N ALA A 255 4.72 16.85 -22.96
CA ALA A 255 4.09 16.83 -21.65
C ALA A 255 2.82 17.69 -21.60
N GLU A 256 2.83 18.85 -22.25
CA GLU A 256 1.65 19.73 -22.37
C GLU A 256 0.57 19.11 -23.25
N HIS A 257 0.99 18.48 -24.35
CA HIS A 257 0.12 17.73 -25.24
C HIS A 257 -0.56 16.57 -24.52
N ALA A 258 0.19 15.81 -23.71
CA ALA A 258 -0.37 14.73 -22.89
C ALA A 258 -1.39 15.26 -21.88
N GLU A 259 -1.08 16.33 -21.15
CA GLU A 259 -2.05 16.98 -20.26
C GLU A 259 -3.32 17.40 -20.99
N HIS A 260 -3.20 18.01 -22.16
CA HIS A 260 -4.35 18.46 -22.95
C HIS A 260 -5.28 17.29 -23.34
N HIS A 261 -4.72 16.21 -23.87
CA HIS A 261 -5.52 15.07 -24.32
C HIS A 261 -6.05 14.18 -23.19
N MET A 262 -5.39 14.20 -22.02
CA MET A 262 -5.74 13.33 -20.89
C MET A 262 -6.54 14.06 -19.80
N LYS A 263 -6.85 15.35 -19.99
CA LYS A 263 -7.54 16.19 -19.00
C LYS A 263 -8.85 15.59 -18.49
N ASP A 264 -9.62 14.95 -19.36
CA ASP A 264 -10.99 14.49 -19.08
C ASP A 264 -11.16 12.96 -19.11
N ASN A 265 -10.07 12.19 -19.29
CA ASN A 265 -10.15 10.73 -19.45
C ASN A 265 -10.00 9.94 -18.14
N ARG A 266 -9.84 10.64 -17.00
CA ARG A 266 -9.62 10.08 -15.66
C ARG A 266 -8.41 9.13 -15.57
N TRP A 267 -7.51 9.11 -16.54
CA TRP A 267 -6.39 8.18 -16.56
C TRP A 267 -5.43 8.47 -15.42
N VAL A 268 -4.91 7.39 -14.83
CA VAL A 268 -3.85 7.40 -13.83
C VAL A 268 -2.88 6.28 -14.17
N PRO A 269 -1.57 6.42 -13.88
CA PRO A 269 -0.61 5.35 -14.15
C PRO A 269 -1.00 4.05 -13.45
N GLY A 270 -0.86 2.90 -14.12
CA GLY A 270 -1.23 1.60 -13.56
C GLY A 270 -0.63 1.33 -12.17
N TRP A 271 0.62 1.71 -11.96
CA TRP A 271 1.31 1.53 -10.67
C TRP A 271 0.86 2.44 -9.52
N MET A 272 0.02 3.44 -9.82
CA MET A 272 -0.69 4.24 -8.81
C MET A 272 -2.08 3.67 -8.50
N CYS A 273 -2.54 2.67 -9.24
CA CYS A 273 -3.80 1.98 -8.97
C CYS A 273 -3.61 0.89 -7.92
N ALA A 274 -4.66 0.63 -7.16
CA ALA A 274 -4.75 -0.61 -6.39
C ALA A 274 -4.68 -1.81 -7.37
N PRO A 275 -4.02 -2.91 -6.98
CA PRO A 275 -4.11 -4.16 -7.73
C PRO A 275 -5.57 -4.54 -7.90
N HIS A 276 -6.00 -4.88 -9.12
CA HIS A 276 -7.34 -5.40 -9.32
C HIS A 276 -7.44 -6.74 -8.56
N PRO A 277 -8.46 -6.95 -7.71
CA PRO A 277 -8.65 -8.25 -7.09
C PRO A 277 -8.88 -9.27 -8.21
N GLN A 278 -7.91 -10.16 -8.41
CA GLN A 278 -8.10 -11.33 -9.26
C GLN A 278 -9.28 -12.09 -8.69
N THR A 279 -10.37 -12.14 -9.46
CA THR A 279 -11.52 -12.98 -9.11
C THR A 279 -11.15 -14.40 -9.50
N ASP A 280 -10.28 -15.04 -8.72
CA ASP A 280 -10.13 -16.49 -8.75
C ASP A 280 -11.33 -17.09 -8.02
N ALA A 281 -12.49 -17.00 -8.66
CA ALA A 281 -13.62 -17.86 -8.37
C ALA A 281 -13.34 -19.23 -9.02
N THR A 282 -12.31 -19.93 -8.55
CA THR A 282 -12.20 -21.36 -8.80
C THR A 282 -13.14 -22.03 -7.81
N GLU A 283 -14.28 -22.43 -8.35
CA GLU A 283 -15.31 -23.25 -7.70
C GLU A 283 -14.69 -24.29 -6.77
N ARG A 284 -14.71 -24.00 -5.46
CA ARG A 284 -14.62 -25.05 -4.45
C ARG A 284 -16.03 -25.59 -4.28
N THR A 285 -16.46 -26.42 -5.23
CA THR A 285 -17.65 -27.24 -5.05
C THR A 285 -17.46 -28.09 -3.80
N ASP A 286 -18.43 -27.97 -2.90
CA ASP A 286 -18.58 -28.72 -1.68
C ASP A 286 -18.46 -30.22 -1.93
N ASN A 287 -17.41 -30.85 -1.38
CA ASN A 287 -17.44 -32.27 -1.05
C ASN A 287 -17.61 -32.40 0.46
N LEU A 288 -18.83 -32.17 0.92
CA LEU A 288 -19.34 -32.57 2.23
C LEU A 288 -20.57 -33.47 2.00
N ALA A 289 -20.31 -34.64 1.42
CA ALA A 289 -21.23 -35.77 1.42
C ALA A 289 -20.40 -37.06 1.32
N ASP A 290 -19.93 -37.56 2.46
CA ASP A 290 -19.97 -38.98 2.83
C ASP A 290 -19.18 -39.23 4.12
N ALA A 291 -19.91 -39.27 5.23
CA ALA A 291 -19.57 -40.03 6.43
C ALA A 291 -20.87 -40.22 7.23
N ALA A 292 -21.71 -41.12 6.74
CA ALA A 292 -22.65 -41.87 7.56
C ALA A 292 -21.95 -43.16 8.02
#